data_AF-A0A7X9E6K0-F1
#
_entry.id   AF-A0A7X9E6K0-F1
#
_cell.length_a   1.000
_cell.length_b   1.000
_cell.length_c   1.000
_cell.angle_alpha   90.00
_cell.angle_beta   90.00
_cell.angle_gamma   90.00
#
_symmetry.space_group_name_H-M   'P 1'
#
loop_
_entity.id
_entity.type
_entity.pdbx_description
1 polymer ?
#
loop_
_entity_poly.entity_id
_entity_poly.type
_entity_poly.pdbx_seq_one_letter_code
_entity_poly.pdbx_strand_id
1 'polypeptide(L)'
;MTEELIIEILKDAFYTVFIILLPILGVSLIVGIFVSIFQAATSIQEMTLTFVPKLIATALVIILLLPWIIDKLVSLTTKMFTLFLTIVK
;
A
#
# COMPACT_ATOMS: atom_id res chain seq x y z
N MET A 1 -11.62 -29.60 -7.66
CA MET A 1 -10.73 -28.51 -8.10
C MET A 1 -11.57 -27.26 -8.34
N THR A 2 -11.55 -26.26 -7.43
CA THR A 2 -11.91 -24.85 -7.73
C THR A 2 -11.83 -23.94 -6.50
N GLU A 3 -12.37 -24.32 -5.34
CA GLU A 3 -12.47 -23.40 -4.18
C GLU A 3 -11.13 -23.08 -3.50
N GLU A 4 -10.31 -24.10 -3.26
CA GLU A 4 -9.01 -23.96 -2.58
C GLU A 4 -8.05 -23.06 -3.37
N LEU A 5 -8.06 -23.19 -4.70
CA LEU A 5 -7.28 -22.37 -5.62
C LEU A 5 -7.78 -20.93 -5.65
N ILE A 6 -9.10 -20.70 -5.64
CA ILE A 6 -9.67 -19.35 -5.54
C ILE A 6 -9.24 -18.68 -4.21
N ILE A 7 -9.30 -19.42 -3.10
CA ILE A 7 -8.86 -18.93 -1.78
C ILE A 7 -7.38 -18.57 -1.78
N GLU A 8 -6.54 -19.40 -2.40
CA GLU A 8 -5.10 -19.16 -2.52
C GLU A 8 -4.78 -17.91 -3.34
N ILE A 9 -5.47 -17.73 -4.48
CA ILE A 9 -5.35 -16.54 -5.33
C ILE A 9 -5.75 -15.27 -4.56
N LEU A 10 -6.87 -15.31 -3.84
CA LEU A 10 -7.32 -14.20 -3.00
C LEU A 10 -6.30 -13.89 -1.92
N LYS A 11 -5.77 -14.91 -1.23
CA LYS A 11 -4.71 -14.74 -0.23
C LYS A 11 -3.48 -14.04 -0.80
N ASP A 12 -2.97 -14.50 -1.95
CA ASP A 12 -1.79 -13.91 -2.59
C ASP A 12 -2.04 -12.46 -3.03
N ALA A 13 -3.23 -12.16 -3.54
CA ALA A 13 -3.62 -10.80 -3.90
C ALA A 13 -3.69 -9.88 -2.67
N PHE A 14 -4.40 -10.29 -1.61
CA PHE A 14 -4.50 -9.51 -0.38
C PHE A 14 -3.15 -9.33 0.30
N TYR A 15 -2.32 -10.38 0.33
CA TYR A 15 -0.97 -10.30 0.88
C TYR A 15 -0.10 -9.31 0.11
N THR A 16 -0.19 -9.31 -1.22
CA THR A 16 0.54 -8.37 -2.09
C THR A 16 0.07 -6.93 -1.86
N VAL A 17 -1.24 -6.69 -1.76
CA VAL A 17 -1.76 -5.36 -1.43
C VAL A 17 -1.32 -4.93 -0.04
N PHE A 18 -1.39 -5.83 0.94
CA PHE A 18 -0.99 -5.55 2.31
C PHE A 18 0.48 -5.15 2.42
N ILE A 19 1.39 -5.90 1.79
CA ILE A 19 2.83 -5.58 1.81
C ILE A 19 3.12 -4.24 1.13
N ILE A 20 2.39 -3.90 0.06
CA ILE A 20 2.52 -2.62 -0.65
C ILE A 20 2.04 -1.45 0.22
N LEU A 21 0.90 -1.61 0.89
CA LEU A 21 0.31 -0.54 1.71
C LEU A 21 1.09 -0.29 3.00
N LEU A 22 1.72 -1.30 3.58
CA LEU A 22 2.43 -1.21 4.87
C LEU A 22 3.43 -0.04 4.93
N PRO A 23 4.40 0.13 4.00
CA PRO A 23 5.33 1.25 4.04
C PRO A 23 4.65 2.60 3.77
N ILE A 24 3.65 2.65 2.89
CA ILE A 24 2.93 3.89 2.55
C ILE A 24 2.14 4.41 3.76
N LEU A 25 1.38 3.52 4.40
CA LEU A 25 0.62 3.83 5.60
C LEU A 25 1.53 4.12 6.79
N GLY A 26 2.65 3.40 6.91
CA GLY A 26 3.66 3.64 7.94
C GLY A 26 4.17 5.08 7.92
N VAL A 27 4.55 5.59 6.74
CA VAL A 27 5.01 6.98 6.64
C VAL A 27 3.87 7.98 6.85
N SER A 28 2.68 7.71 6.29
CA SER A 28 1.49 8.54 6.53
C SER A 28 1.18 8.69 8.02
N LEU A 29 1.32 7.62 8.78
CA LEU A 29 1.04 7.57 10.21
C LEU A 29 2.10 8.34 11.00
N ILE A 30 3.39 8.11 10.71
CA ILE A 30 4.49 8.83 11.35
C ILE A 30 4.33 10.34 11.15
N VAL A 31 4.14 10.78 9.91
CA VAL A 31 3.98 12.21 9.59
C VAL A 31 2.72 12.79 10.22
N GLY A 32 1.61 12.04 10.19
CA GLY A 32 0.37 12.44 10.85
C GLY A 32 0.57 12.67 12.35
N ILE A 33 1.26 11.76 13.04
CA ILE A 33 1.56 11.88 14.48
C ILE A 33 2.41 13.12 14.76
N PHE A 34 3.51 13.32 14.02
CA PHE A 34 4.37 14.49 14.19
C PHE A 34 3.60 15.80 14.05
N VAL A 35 2.75 15.89 13.02
CA VAL A 35 1.95 17.08 12.76
C VAL A 35 0.87 17.27 13.83
N SER A 36 0.22 16.20 14.30
CA SER A 36 -0.77 16.29 15.39
C SER A 36 -0.15 16.75 16.71
N ILE A 37 1.07 16.33 17.02
CA ILE A 37 1.80 16.82 18.20
C ILE A 37 2.14 18.30 18.05
N PHE A 38 2.58 18.73 16.87
CA PHE A 38 2.87 20.14 16.59
C PHE A 38 1.63 21.03 16.71
N GLN A 39 0.48 20.57 16.20
CA GLN A 39 -0.81 21.25 16.34
C GLN A 39 -1.24 21.36 17.81
N ALA A 40 -1.09 20.29 18.58
CA ALA A 40 -1.41 20.29 20.01
C ALA A 40 -0.49 21.23 20.81
N ALA A 41 0.81 21.25 20.51
CA ALA A 41 1.78 22.08 21.22
C ALA A 41 1.62 23.59 20.95
N THR A 42 1.13 23.95 19.75
CA THR A 42 0.94 25.34 19.33
C THR A 42 -0.51 25.83 19.47
N SER A 43 -1.43 24.95 19.86
CA SER A 43 -2.88 25.22 19.89
C SER A 43 -3.48 25.64 18.54
N ILE A 44 -2.80 25.36 17.42
CA ILE A 44 -3.28 25.65 16.06
C ILE A 44 -4.05 24.44 15.56
N GLN A 45 -5.37 24.56 15.45
CA GLN A 45 -6.28 23.49 15.01
C GLN A 45 -6.77 23.70 13.56
N GLU A 46 -5.86 24.03 12.67
CA GLU A 46 -6.17 24.22 11.25
C GLU A 46 -6.15 22.89 10.50
N MET A 47 -7.30 22.46 9.95
CA MET A 47 -7.42 21.17 9.25
C MET A 47 -6.45 21.02 8.06
N THR A 48 -6.07 22.11 7.41
CA THR A 48 -5.14 22.12 6.27
C THR A 48 -3.72 21.71 6.66
N LEU A 49 -3.27 22.12 7.86
CA LEU A 49 -1.95 21.82 8.41
C LEU A 49 -1.76 20.31 8.64
N THR A 50 -2.83 19.57 8.95
CA THR A 50 -2.77 18.10 9.15
C THR A 50 -2.75 17.34 7.83
N PHE A 51 -3.33 17.93 6.78
CA PHE A 51 -3.56 17.26 5.52
C PHE A 51 -2.39 17.39 4.55
N VAL A 52 -1.90 18.62 4.34
CA VAL A 52 -0.92 18.93 3.30
C VAL A 52 0.45 18.25 3.53
N PRO A 53 1.09 18.35 4.71
CA PRO A 53 2.41 17.73 4.93
C PRO A 53 2.36 16.21 4.79
N LYS A 54 1.28 15.59 5.29
CA LYS A 54 1.03 14.15 5.19
C LYS A 54 0.87 13.71 3.73
N LEU A 55 0.10 14.45 2.93
CA LEU A 55 -0.10 14.16 1.50
C LEU A 55 1.21 14.22 0.72
N ILE A 56 2.02 15.24 0.95
CA ILE A 56 3.33 15.38 0.28
C ILE A 56 4.23 14.21 0.65
N ALA A 57 4.28 13.85 1.94
CA ALA A 57 5.10 12.74 2.39
C ALA A 57 4.65 11.39 1.79
N THR A 58 3.35 11.09 1.77
CA THR A 58 2.85 9.86 1.14
C THR A 58 3.09 9.85 -0.37
N ALA A 59 2.91 10.97 -1.06
CA ALA A 59 3.20 11.07 -2.49
C ALA A 59 4.68 10.78 -2.79
N LEU A 60 5.60 11.35 -2.01
CA LEU A 60 7.03 11.10 -2.15
C LEU A 60 7.38 9.63 -1.94
N VAL A 61 6.81 8.99 -0.91
CA VAL A 61 7.04 7.56 -0.63
C VAL A 61 6.52 6.68 -1.77
N ILE A 62 5.35 6.99 -2.32
CA ILE A 62 4.79 6.25 -3.46
C ILE A 62 5.71 6.37 -4.68
N ILE A 63 6.23 7.57 -4.97
CA ILE A 63 7.14 7.79 -6.09
C ILE A 63 8.45 6.99 -5.89
N LEU A 64 9.00 6.98 -4.68
CA LEU A 64 10.22 6.24 -4.38
C LEU A 64 10.02 4.71 -4.44
N LEU A 65 8.87 4.23 -3.99
CA LEU A 65 8.52 2.81 -3.99
C LEU A 65 7.90 2.34 -5.30
N LEU A 66 7.68 3.23 -6.27
CA LEU A 66 6.98 2.92 -7.52
C LEU A 66 7.57 1.71 -8.26
N PRO A 67 8.91 1.58 -8.47
CA PRO A 67 9.48 0.42 -9.15
C PRO A 67 9.17 -0.88 -8.41
N TRP A 68 9.29 -0.86 -7.08
CA TRP A 68 9.03 -2.02 -6.23
C TRP A 68 7.55 -2.43 -6.23
N ILE A 69 6.64 -1.46 -6.24
CA ILE A 69 5.19 -1.71 -6.36
C ILE A 69 4.89 -2.42 -7.68
N ILE A 70 5.47 -1.91 -8.78
CA ILE A 70 5.29 -2.52 -10.10
C ILE A 70 5.85 -3.93 -10.14
N ASP A 71 7.03 -4.18 -9.58
CA ASP A 71 7.61 -5.54 -9.52
C ASP A 71 6.68 -6.54 -8.80
N LYS A 72 6.06 -6.11 -7.69
CA LYS A 72 5.09 -6.93 -6.95
C LYS A 72 3.82 -7.20 -7.76
N LEU A 73 3.29 -6.18 -8.44
CA LEU A 73 2.10 -6.33 -9.28
C LEU A 73 2.36 -7.24 -10.47
N VAL A 74 3.49 -7.05 -11.18
CA VAL A 74 3.88 -7.91 -12.30
C VAL A 74 4.06 -9.35 -11.83
N SER A 75 4.74 -9.58 -10.69
CA SER A 75 4.90 -10.93 -10.14
C SER A 75 3.56 -11.60 -9.82
N LEU A 76 2.61 -10.87 -9.23
CA LEU A 76 1.26 -11.37 -8.98
C LEU A 76 0.56 -11.72 -10.30
N THR A 77 0.61 -10.82 -11.28
CA THR A 77 0.00 -11.04 -12.60
C THR A 77 0.60 -12.26 -13.30
N THR A 78 1.93 -12.40 -13.35
CA THR A 78 2.58 -13.57 -13.96
C THR A 78 2.16 -14.87 -13.27
N LYS A 79 2.10 -14.90 -11.94
CA LYS A 79 1.58 -16.06 -11.19
C LYS A 79 0.15 -16.41 -11.59
N MET A 80 -0.75 -15.42 -11.71
CA MET A 80 -2.12 -15.63 -12.16
C MET A 80 -2.18 -16.26 -13.56
N PHE A 81 -1.39 -15.73 -14.51
CA PHE A 81 -1.34 -16.26 -15.87
C PHE A 81 -0.81 -17.69 -15.92
N THR A 82 0.23 -18.02 -15.15
CA THR A 82 0.76 -19.39 -15.06
C THR A 82 -0.26 -20.37 -14.47
N LEU A 83 -0.99 -19.96 -13.43
CA LEU A 83 -2.08 -20.76 -12.85
C LEU A 83 -3.19 -21.00 -13.87
N PHE A 84 -3.60 -19.97 -14.60
CA PHE A 84 -4.61 -20.10 -15.66
C PHE A 84 -4.19 -21.12 -16.73
N LEU A 85 -2.96 -21.03 -17.24
CA LEU A 85 -2.45 -21.97 -18.25
C LEU A 85 -2.39 -23.43 -17.74
N THR A 86 -2.21 -23.62 -16.43
CA THR A 86 -2.16 -24.95 -15.80
C THR A 86 -3.56 -25.55 -15.65
N ILE A 87 -4.58 -24.72 -15.43
CA ILE A 87 -5.98 -25.18 -15.31
C ILE A 87 -6.59 -25.50 -16.68
N VAL A 88 -6.14 -24.80 -17.74
CA VAL A 88 -6.63 -25.00 -19.11
C VAL A 88 -6.06 -26.26 -19.77
N LYS A 89 -4.92 -26.76 -19.31
CA LYS A 89 -4.33 -28.03 -19.75
C LYS A 89 -4.88 -29.20 -18.94
#